data_AF-A0A933DVV6-F1
#
_entry.id   AF-A0A933DVV6-F1
#
_cell.length_a   1.000
_cell.length_b   1.000
_cell.length_c   1.000
_cell.angle_alpha   90.00
_cell.angle_beta   90.00
_cell.angle_gamma   90.00
#
_symmetry.space_group_name_H-M   'P 1'
#
loop_
_entity.id
_entity.type
_entity.pdbx_description
1 polymer ?
#
loop_
_entity_poly.entity_id
_entity_poly.type
_entity_poly.pdbx_seq_one_letter_code
_entity_poly.pdbx_strand_id
1 'polypeptide(L)' 'MPNIRLPELIIILAIILIIFGAGKLPEIGGAIGRGIRSFRGGVSGEGAEGQVQNPDDRRDSKS' A
#
# COMPACT_ATOMS: atom_id res chain seq x y z
N MET A 1 -2.32 4.51 -32.68
CA MET A 1 -2.23 3.79 -31.38
C MET A 1 -3.03 4.59 -30.36
N PRO A 2 -4.02 3.99 -29.68
CA PRO A 2 -4.75 4.70 -28.63
C PRO A 2 -3.79 5.03 -27.49
N ASN A 3 -3.52 6.32 -27.32
CA ASN A 3 -2.67 6.82 -26.25
C ASN A 3 -3.56 7.06 -25.04
N ILE A 4 -3.62 6.10 -24.12
CA ILE A 4 -4.27 6.29 -22.82
C ILE A 4 -3.50 7.39 -22.10
N ARG A 5 -4.14 8.55 -21.92
CA ARG A 5 -3.55 9.65 -21.16
C ARG A 5 -4.04 9.58 -19.72
N LEU A 6 -3.36 10.35 -18.87
CA LEU A 6 -3.70 10.49 -17.46
C LEU A 6 -5.20 10.72 -17.19
N PRO A 7 -5.93 11.56 -17.97
CA PRO A 7 -7.36 11.78 -17.76
C PRO A 7 -8.22 10.53 -17.92
N GLU A 8 -7.99 9.71 -18.96
CA GLU A 8 -8.74 8.49 -19.20
C GLU A 8 -8.50 7.46 -18.09
N LEU A 9 -7.25 7.36 -17.61
CA LEU A 9 -6.92 6.49 -16.47
C LEU A 9 -7.64 6.93 -15.19
N ILE A 10 -7.71 8.24 -14.92
CA ILE A 10 -8.43 8.78 -13.76
C ILE A 10 -9.92 8.45 -13.83
N ILE A 11 -10.54 8.53 -15.00
CA ILE A 11 -11.96 8.20 -15.20
C ILE A 11 -12.22 6.72 -14.89
N ILE A 12 -11.36 5.82 -15.39
CA ILE A 12 -11.48 4.38 -15.11
C ILE A 12 -11.30 4.10 -13.62
N LEU A 13 -10.30 4.73 -13.00
CA LEU A 13 -10.05 4.62 -11.56
C LEU A 13 -11.25 5.10 -10.74
N ALA A 14 -11.89 6.19 -11.16
CA ALA A 14 -13.09 6.72 -10.51
C ALA A 14 -14.27 5.73 -10.56
N ILE A 15 -14.48 5.05 -11.69
CA ILE A 15 -15.53 4.01 -11.81
C ILE A 15 -15.24 2.84 -10.86
N ILE A 16 -14.00 2.37 -10.82
CA ILE A 16 -13.57 1.31 -9.90
C ILE A 16 -13.79 1.76 -8.44
N LEU A 17 -13.44 3.00 -8.11
CA LEU A 17 -13.66 3.60 -6.80
C LEU A 17 -15.14 3.70 -6.42
N ILE A 18 -16.05 3.90 -7.38
CA ILE A 18 -17.49 3.92 -7.11
C ILE A 18 -18.00 2.50 -6.78
N ILE A 19 -17.50 1.47 -7.49
CA ILE A 19 -17.91 0.08 -7.27
C ILE A 19 -17.34 -0.47 -5.95
N PHE A 20 -16.03 -0.26 -5.72
CA PHE A 20 -15.33 -0.82 -4.56
C PHE A 20 -15.31 0.11 -3.34
N GLY A 21 -15.55 1.41 -3.52
CA GLY A 21 -15.43 2.44 -2.50
C GLY A 21 -14.00 2.97 -2.31
N ALA A 22 -13.88 4.25 -1.96
CA ALA A 22 -12.57 4.90 -1.73
C ALA A 22 -11.78 4.35 -0.54
N GLY A 23 -12.46 3.73 0.43
CA GLY A 23 -11.81 3.10 1.59
C GLY A 23 -11.10 1.79 1.29
N LYS A 24 -11.47 1.08 0.21
CA LYS A 24 -10.92 -0.25 -0.11
C LYS A 24 -9.57 -0.21 -0.82
N LEU A 25 -9.29 0.85 -1.58
CA LEU A 25 -7.98 1.05 -2.23
C LEU A 25 -6.80 1.13 -1.23
N PRO A 26 -6.83 1.96 -0.17
CA PRO A 26 -5.72 2.04 0.78
C PRO A 26 -5.56 0.77 1.61
N GLU A 27 -6.65 0.07 1.93
CA GLU A 27 -6.62 -1.22 2.64
C GLU A 27 -5.85 -2.29 1.83
N ILE A 28 -6.21 -2.44 0.55
CA ILE A 28 -5.55 -3.36 -0.38
C ILE A 28 -4.12 -2.91 -0.70
N GLY A 29 -3.90 -1.60 -0.92
CA GLY A 29 -2.60 -1.02 -1.19
C GLY A 29 -1.59 -1.21 -0.05
N GLY A 30 -2.05 -1.13 1.21
CA GLY A 30 -1.22 -1.42 2.38
C GLY A 30 -0.79 -2.88 2.46
N ALA A 31 -1.68 -3.82 2.15
CA ALA A 31 -1.36 -5.25 2.12
C ALA A 31 -0.39 -5.60 0.99
N ILE A 32 -0.65 -5.09 -0.22
CA ILE A 32 0.23 -5.25 -1.38
C ILE A 32 1.60 -4.61 -1.12
N GLY A 33 1.64 -3.40 -0.56
CA GLY A 33 2.88 -2.70 -0.25
C GLY A 33 3.78 -3.46 0.72
N ARG A 34 3.19 -4.06 1.76
CA ARG A 34 3.93 -4.96 2.68
C ARG A 34 4.44 -6.20 1.95
N GLY A 35 3.61 -6.85 1.13
CA GLY A 35 4.02 -8.01 0.34
C GLY A 35 5.17 -7.72 -0.63
N ILE A 36 5.09 -6.60 -1.34
CA ILE A 36 6.16 -6.13 -2.24
C ILE A 36 7.43 -5.81 -1.45
N ARG A 37 7.33 -5.18 -0.27
CA ARG A 37 8.48 -4.88 0.59
C ARG A 37 9.17 -6.16 1.05
N SER A 38 8.41 -7.16 1.50
CA SER A 38 8.93 -8.47 1.90
C SER A 38 9.54 -9.24 0.72
N PHE A 39 8.90 -9.21 -0.44
CA PHE A 39 9.41 -9.84 -1.66
C PHE A 39 10.74 -9.19 -2.08
N ARG A 40 10.80 -7.86 -2.08
CA ARG A 40 12.01 -7.10 -2.44
C ARG A 40 13.14 -7.33 -1.43
N GLY A 41 12.86 -7.40 -0.13
CA GLY A 41 13.86 -7.74 0.89
C GLY A 41 14.43 -9.15 0.71
N GLY A 42 13.56 -10.13 0.43
CA GLY A 42 13.99 -11.50 0.16
C GLY A 42 14.84 -11.64 -1.12
N VAL A 43 14.53 -10.88 -2.16
CA VAL A 43 15.28 -10.89 -3.43
C VAL A 43 16.59 -10.10 -3.34
N SER A 44 16.63 -9.02 -2.56
CA SER A 44 17.84 -8.20 -2.39
C SER A 44 18.82 -8.71 -1.33
N GLY A 45 18.50 -9.79 -0.60
CA GLY A 45 19.38 -10.34 0.44
C GLY A 45 19.48 -9.50 1.73
N GLU A 46 18.93 -8.29 1.73
CA GLU A 46 18.70 -7.49 2.92
C GLU A 46 17.44 -8.00 3.66
N GLY A 47 17.66 -8.77 4.72
CA GLY A 47 16.61 -9.16 5.67
C GLY A 47 15.80 -7.93 6.11
N ALA A 48 14.50 -7.99 5.90
CA ALA A 48 13.58 -6.87 5.94
C ALA A 48 13.57 -6.09 7.27
N GLU A 49 14.34 -5.00 7.35
CA GLU A 49 14.14 -3.93 8.33
C GLU A 49 13.03 -3.00 7.82
N GLY A 50 11.81 -3.30 8.23
CA GLY A 50 10.64 -2.53 7.83
C GLY A 50 9.38 -2.99 8.54
N GLN A 51 9.50 -3.32 9.83
CA GLN A 51 8.33 -3.39 10.68
C GLN A 51 7.75 -1.99 10.75
N VAL A 52 6.54 -1.81 10.20
CA VAL A 52 5.68 -0.68 10.52
C VAL A 52 5.43 -0.78 12.02
N GLN A 53 6.31 -0.16 12.82
CA GLN A 53 6.06 0.09 14.23
C GLN A 53 4.81 0.94 14.28
N ASN A 54 3.72 0.32 14.71
CA ASN A 54 2.58 1.04 15.23
C ASN A 54 3.13 1.97 16.32
N PRO A 55 3.05 3.30 16.20
CA PRO A 55 3.65 4.22 17.16
C PRO A 55 2.98 4.20 18.55
N ASP A 56 2.01 3.32 18.80
CA ASP A 56 1.25 3.27 20.05
C ASP A 56 1.78 2.28 21.11
N ASP A 57 2.82 1.49 20.84
CA ASP A 57 3.35 0.50 21.81
C ASP A 57 4.52 1.02 22.68
N ARG A 58 4.49 2.31 23.05
CA ARG A 58 5.49 2.96 23.94
C ARG A 58 4.89 3.70 25.13
N ARG A 59 3.76 3.25 25.69
CA ARG A 59 3.13 3.92 26.83
C ARG A 59 2.95 3.11 28.12
N ASP A 60 3.53 1.92 28.23
CA ASP A 60 3.43 1.12 29.48
C ASP A 60 4.77 0.74 30.13
N SER A 61 5.89 1.32 29.70
CA SER A 61 7.20 1.08 30.35
C SER A 61 7.81 2.35 30.96
N LYS A 62 7.03 3.09 31.74
CA LYS A 62 7.64 3.91 32.81
C LYS A 62 6.66 4.18 33.95
N SER A 63 6.69 3.27 34.93
CA SER A 63 6.59 3.63 36.36
C SER A 63 7.63 4.67 36.73
#